data_AF-A0A1C5WN74-F1
#
_entry.id   AF-A0A1C5WN74-F1
#
_cell.length_a   1.000
_cell.length_b   1.000
_cell.length_c   1.000
_cell.angle_alpha   90.00
_cell.angle_beta   90.00
_cell.angle_gamma   90.00
#
_symmetry.space_group_name_H-M   'P 1'
#
loop_
_entity.id
_entity.type
_entity.pdbx_description
1 polymer ?
#
loop_
_entity_poly.entity_id
_entity_poly.type
_entity_poly.pdbx_seq_one_letter_code
_entity_poly.pdbx_strand_id
1 'polypeptide(L)'
;MDGVIYHGNQILPGVPEFIQWLHDEKKEYLFLTNNSGYRPRELNQKLARLGLDVPEEHFYTSALATAAFLKEQAAGCSAFVIGEAGLLNALYDVGITMNDVNPDYVVVGEGRSYSLDTLTKATNLVLKGAKIEKIQKVLDIDK
;
A
#
# COMPACT_ATOMS: atom_id res chain seq x y z
N MET A 1 5.05 -4.04 -10.24
CA MET A 1 6.47 -4.39 -9.97
C MET A 1 6.76 -5.81 -10.38
N ASP A 2 6.04 -6.80 -9.83
CA ASP A 2 6.08 -8.17 -10.37
C ASP A 2 5.67 -8.16 -11.85
N GLY A 3 6.40 -8.88 -12.70
CA GLY A 3 6.24 -8.88 -14.16
C GLY A 3 6.91 -7.71 -14.91
N VAL A 4 7.52 -6.74 -14.20
CA VAL A 4 8.23 -5.59 -14.82
C VAL A 4 9.66 -5.45 -14.31
N ILE A 5 9.87 -5.58 -12.99
CA ILE A 5 11.17 -5.46 -12.33
C ILE A 5 11.72 -6.84 -11.96
N TYR A 6 10.84 -7.71 -11.48
CA TYR A 6 11.15 -9.07 -11.09
C TYR A 6 9.99 -9.99 -11.44
N HIS A 7 10.25 -11.29 -11.45
CA HIS A 7 9.22 -12.32 -11.40
C HIS A 7 9.52 -13.27 -10.24
N GLY A 8 8.66 -13.29 -9.23
CA GLY A 8 8.91 -14.05 -7.99
C GLY A 8 10.17 -13.56 -7.27
N ASN A 9 11.23 -14.38 -7.28
CA ASN A 9 12.53 -14.10 -6.65
C ASN A 9 13.66 -13.90 -7.69
N GLN A 10 13.34 -13.53 -8.92
CA GLN A 10 14.33 -13.29 -9.98
C GLN A 10 14.13 -11.91 -10.58
N ILE A 11 15.20 -11.11 -10.68
CA ILE A 11 15.21 -9.86 -11.43
C ILE A 11 15.07 -10.15 -12.92
N LEU A 12 14.28 -9.34 -13.62
CA LEU A 12 14.13 -9.49 -15.07
C LEU A 12 15.38 -8.94 -15.80
N PRO A 13 15.81 -9.56 -16.91
CA PRO A 13 16.97 -9.09 -17.68
C PRO A 13 16.82 -7.63 -18.11
N GLY A 14 17.90 -6.85 -18.04
CA GLY A 14 17.91 -5.43 -18.44
C GLY A 14 17.46 -4.46 -17.34
N VAL A 15 16.89 -4.93 -16.24
CA VAL A 15 16.43 -4.07 -15.14
C VAL A 15 17.59 -3.39 -14.41
N PRO A 16 18.67 -4.08 -13.99
CA PRO A 16 19.81 -3.41 -13.37
C PRO A 16 20.41 -2.33 -14.28
N GLU A 17 20.56 -2.64 -15.57
CA GLU A 17 21.09 -1.71 -16.57
C GLU A 17 20.17 -0.50 -16.77
N PHE A 18 18.85 -0.71 -16.77
CA PHE A 18 17.87 0.36 -16.86
C PHE A 18 17.90 1.30 -15.65
N ILE A 19 17.98 0.74 -14.43
CA ILE A 19 18.07 1.55 -13.21
C ILE A 19 19.38 2.33 -13.17
N GLN A 20 20.50 1.70 -13.53
CA GLN A 20 21.78 2.39 -13.65
C GLN A 20 21.71 3.52 -14.67
N TRP A 21 21.10 3.29 -15.83
CA TRP A 21 20.90 4.32 -16.84
C TRP A 21 20.05 5.50 -16.32
N LEU A 22 18.99 5.24 -15.56
CA LEU A 22 18.20 6.31 -14.92
C LEU A 22 19.06 7.15 -13.97
N HIS A 23 19.94 6.52 -13.19
CA HIS A 23 20.87 7.24 -12.31
C HIS A 23 21.88 8.08 -13.09
N ASP A 24 22.51 7.50 -14.11
CA ASP A 24 23.53 8.17 -14.93
C ASP A 24 22.94 9.40 -15.65
N GLU A 25 21.70 9.28 -16.12
CA GLU A 25 20.93 10.34 -16.79
C GLU A 25 20.21 11.29 -15.83
N LYS A 26 20.37 11.11 -14.50
CA LYS A 26 19.74 11.91 -13.44
C LYS A 26 18.22 12.00 -13.61
N LYS A 27 17.58 10.88 -13.93
CA LYS A 27 16.12 10.79 -14.06
C LYS A 27 15.51 10.43 -12.71
N GLU A 28 14.55 11.24 -12.30
CA GLU A 28 13.66 10.90 -11.19
C GLU A 28 12.75 9.73 -11.60
N TYR A 29 12.61 8.74 -10.73
CA TYR A 29 11.73 7.59 -10.96
C TYR A 29 11.05 7.15 -9.67
N LEU A 30 9.90 6.50 -9.82
CA LEU A 30 9.12 5.98 -8.70
C LEU A 30 8.52 4.63 -9.09
N PHE A 31 8.74 3.62 -8.25
CA PHE A 31 8.08 2.33 -8.37
C PHE A 31 6.70 2.38 -7.75
N LEU A 32 5.69 2.26 -8.62
CA LEU A 32 4.30 2.13 -8.22
C LEU A 32 3.93 0.65 -8.03
N THR A 33 3.29 0.33 -6.91
CA THR A 33 2.74 -1.00 -6.66
C THR A 33 1.36 -0.96 -6.02
N ASN A 34 0.46 -1.82 -6.51
CA ASN A 34 -0.85 -2.06 -5.92
C ASN A 34 -0.81 -2.93 -4.66
N ASN A 35 0.35 -3.50 -4.31
CA ASN A 35 0.48 -4.28 -3.09
C ASN A 35 0.43 -3.34 -1.87
N SER A 36 -0.51 -3.60 -0.96
CA SER A 36 -0.73 -2.81 0.26
C SER A 36 -0.16 -3.46 1.52
N GLY A 37 0.43 -4.66 1.40
CA GLY A 37 0.97 -5.39 2.53
C GLY A 37 2.39 -5.00 2.90
N TYR A 38 3.19 -4.54 1.94
CA TYR A 38 4.57 -4.11 2.18
C TYR A 38 4.70 -2.62 2.47
N ARG A 39 5.60 -2.29 3.39
CA ARG A 39 6.17 -0.95 3.58
C ARG A 39 7.26 -0.69 2.54
N PRO A 40 7.56 0.59 2.21
CA PRO A 40 8.69 0.95 1.36
C PRO A 40 10.02 0.29 1.78
N ARG A 41 10.31 0.28 3.09
CA ARG A 41 11.45 -0.43 3.68
C ARG A 41 11.53 -1.91 3.32
N GLU A 42 10.39 -2.60 3.33
CA GLU A 42 10.35 -4.03 3.05
C GLU A 42 10.55 -4.30 1.55
N LEU A 43 10.10 -3.38 0.68
CA LEU A 43 10.37 -3.42 -0.76
C LEU A 43 11.84 -3.14 -1.07
N ASN A 44 12.45 -2.14 -0.43
CA ASN A 44 13.90 -1.90 -0.49
C ASN A 44 14.67 -3.18 -0.11
N GLN A 45 14.40 -3.75 1.06
CA GLN A 45 15.07 -4.96 1.53
C GLN A 45 14.82 -6.18 0.61
N LYS A 46 13.65 -6.25 -0.02
CA LYS A 46 13.36 -7.28 -1.02
C LYS A 46 14.24 -7.08 -2.25
N LEU A 47 14.28 -5.89 -2.85
CA LEU A 47 15.09 -5.63 -4.04
C LEU A 47 16.59 -5.79 -3.75
N ALA A 48 17.06 -5.36 -2.59
CA ALA A 48 18.45 -5.53 -2.17
C ALA A 48 18.86 -7.01 -2.13
N ARG A 49 17.98 -7.90 -1.61
CA ARG A 49 18.20 -9.35 -1.64
C ARG A 49 18.21 -9.94 -3.06
N LEU A 50 17.60 -9.26 -4.01
CA LEU A 50 17.59 -9.64 -5.43
C LEU A 50 18.73 -8.99 -6.22
N GLY A 51 19.61 -8.21 -5.57
CA GLY A 51 20.77 -7.57 -6.19
C GLY A 51 20.50 -6.19 -6.79
N LEU A 52 19.37 -5.56 -6.46
CA LEU A 52 19.03 -4.20 -6.86
C LEU A 52 19.04 -3.25 -5.66
N ASP A 53 19.93 -2.27 -5.66
CA ASP A 53 19.95 -1.21 -4.65
C ASP A 53 19.01 -0.08 -5.07
N VAL A 54 17.90 0.07 -4.33
CA VAL A 54 16.86 1.08 -4.60
C VAL A 54 16.42 1.67 -3.28
N PRO A 55 16.64 2.96 -3.02
CA PRO A 55 16.22 3.62 -1.79
C PRO A 55 14.71 3.57 -1.52
N GLU A 56 14.32 3.69 -0.25
CA GLU A 56 12.91 3.55 0.18
C GLU A 56 11.99 4.62 -0.43
N GLU A 57 12.52 5.82 -0.66
CA GLU A 57 11.81 6.95 -1.27
C GLU A 57 11.34 6.70 -2.70
N HIS A 58 11.94 5.72 -3.39
CA HIS A 58 11.53 5.33 -4.73
C HIS A 58 10.33 4.37 -4.75
N PHE A 59 9.70 4.06 -3.62
CA PHE A 59 8.50 3.19 -3.59
C PHE A 59 7.25 3.95 -3.17
N TYR A 60 6.20 3.81 -3.97
CA TYR A 60 4.88 4.30 -3.63
C TYR A 60 3.85 3.18 -3.77
N THR A 61 3.25 2.82 -2.63
CA THR A 61 2.32 1.71 -2.52
C THR A 61 0.87 2.18 -2.48
N SER A 62 -0.06 1.30 -2.81
CA SER A 62 -1.50 1.58 -2.68
C SER A 62 -1.93 1.87 -1.24
N ALA A 63 -1.21 1.33 -0.25
CA ALA A 63 -1.39 1.67 1.17
C ALA A 63 -1.07 3.15 1.45
N LEU A 64 0.07 3.65 0.96
CA LEU A 64 0.44 5.06 1.09
C LEU A 64 -0.57 5.97 0.38
N ALA A 65 -0.99 5.58 -0.82
CA ALA A 65 -1.98 6.35 -1.58
C ALA A 65 -3.33 6.42 -0.83
N THR A 66 -3.78 5.31 -0.23
CA THR A 66 -5.03 5.27 0.56
C THR A 66 -4.93 6.12 1.82
N ALA A 67 -3.79 6.08 2.51
CA ALA A 67 -3.54 6.90 3.69
C ALA A 67 -3.54 8.40 3.34
N ALA A 68 -2.87 8.79 2.25
CA ALA A 68 -2.88 10.17 1.75
C ALA A 68 -4.31 10.63 1.41
N PHE A 69 -5.08 9.81 0.70
CA PHE A 69 -6.47 10.10 0.35
C PHE A 69 -7.34 10.31 1.60
N LEU A 70 -7.29 9.41 2.57
CA LEU A 70 -8.07 9.53 3.80
C LEU A 70 -7.67 10.73 4.64
N LYS A 71 -6.36 11.06 4.67
CA LYS A 71 -5.86 12.27 5.33
C LYS A 71 -6.46 13.54 4.74
N GLU A 72 -6.55 13.62 3.41
CA GLU A 72 -7.12 14.78 2.71
C GLU A 72 -8.64 14.87 2.86
N GLN A 73 -9.34 13.75 2.78
CA GLN A 73 -10.81 13.71 2.83
C GLN A 73 -11.37 13.80 4.25
N ALA A 74 -10.67 13.24 5.24
CA ALA A 74 -11.15 13.07 6.61
C ALA A 74 -9.99 13.01 7.61
N ALA A 75 -9.22 14.09 7.72
CA ALA A 75 -8.10 14.19 8.66
C ALA A 75 -8.51 13.83 10.10
N GLY A 76 -7.74 12.94 10.74
CA GLY A 76 -7.99 12.51 12.13
C GLY A 76 -9.16 11.54 12.31
N CYS A 77 -9.70 10.97 11.21
CA CYS A 77 -10.75 9.97 11.31
C CYS A 77 -10.27 8.67 11.97
N SER A 78 -11.24 7.84 12.34
CA SER A 78 -11.01 6.49 12.83
C SER A 78 -11.41 5.45 11.78
N ALA A 79 -10.69 4.33 11.74
CA ALA A 79 -10.90 3.28 10.76
C ALA A 79 -10.86 1.87 11.38
N PHE A 80 -11.77 1.02 10.94
CA PHE A 80 -11.62 -0.43 11.07
C PHE A 80 -10.91 -0.95 9.81
N VAL A 81 -9.77 -1.60 9.99
CA VAL A 81 -8.89 -1.94 8.87
C VAL A 81 -8.74 -3.46 8.76
N ILE A 82 -9.00 -3.96 7.55
CA ILE A 82 -8.68 -5.33 7.16
C ILE A 82 -7.53 -5.26 6.16
N GLY A 83 -6.33 -5.65 6.57
CA GLY A 83 -5.15 -5.67 5.72
C GLY A 83 -3.88 -5.99 6.50
N GLU A 84 -2.76 -6.00 5.80
CA GLU A 84 -1.45 -6.32 6.36
C GLU A 84 -0.73 -5.09 6.95
N ALA A 85 0.48 -5.30 7.48
CA ALA A 85 1.24 -4.30 8.20
C ALA A 85 1.52 -3.03 7.38
N GLY A 86 1.80 -3.14 6.08
CA GLY A 86 2.00 -1.98 5.20
C GLY A 86 0.86 -0.96 5.28
N LEU A 87 -0.38 -1.44 5.16
CA LEU A 87 -1.58 -0.63 5.28
C LEU A 87 -1.76 -0.02 6.66
N LEU A 88 -1.65 -0.84 7.71
CA LEU A 88 -1.86 -0.38 9.08
C LEU A 88 -0.88 0.75 9.45
N ASN A 89 0.37 0.65 9.00
CA ASN A 89 1.39 1.65 9.29
C ASN A 89 1.18 2.92 8.46
N ALA A 90 0.87 2.79 7.17
CA ALA A 90 0.57 3.95 6.34
C ALA A 90 -0.57 4.81 6.92
N LEU A 91 -1.65 4.18 7.40
CA LEU A 91 -2.77 4.86 8.04
C LEU A 91 -2.37 5.50 9.39
N TYR A 92 -1.60 4.78 10.20
CA TYR A 92 -1.10 5.29 11.47
C TYR A 92 -0.20 6.51 11.30
N ASP A 93 0.72 6.48 10.32
CA ASP A 93 1.69 7.55 10.06
C ASP A 93 1.03 8.87 9.63
N VAL A 94 -0.20 8.81 9.10
CA VAL A 94 -1.00 10.00 8.75
C VAL A 94 -1.99 10.41 9.84
N GLY A 95 -1.99 9.74 11.00
CA GLY A 95 -2.81 10.07 12.16
C GLY A 95 -4.21 9.45 12.16
N ILE A 96 -4.46 8.39 11.38
CA ILE A 96 -5.74 7.67 11.40
C ILE A 96 -5.71 6.65 12.54
N THR A 97 -6.76 6.67 13.38
CA THR A 97 -6.83 5.82 14.57
C THR A 97 -7.57 4.51 14.27
N MET A 98 -7.02 3.38 14.69
CA MET A 98 -7.70 2.08 14.56
C MET A 98 -8.85 1.98 15.56
N ASN A 99 -10.07 1.71 15.08
CA ASN A 99 -11.28 1.63 15.89
C ASN A 99 -12.16 0.49 15.40
N ASP A 100 -12.52 -0.43 16.30
CA ASP A 100 -13.26 -1.63 15.96
C ASP A 100 -14.69 -1.67 16.57
N VAL A 101 -15.12 -0.56 17.18
CA VAL A 101 -16.43 -0.40 17.84
C VAL A 101 -17.35 0.48 17.01
N ASN A 102 -16.91 1.70 16.66
CA ASN A 102 -17.68 2.67 15.88
C ASN A 102 -16.74 3.55 15.04
N PRO A 103 -16.12 2.99 13.98
CA PRO A 103 -15.21 3.73 13.13
C PRO A 103 -15.96 4.62 12.15
N ASP A 104 -15.28 5.67 11.66
CA ASP A 104 -15.77 6.49 10.56
C ASP A 104 -15.65 5.74 9.21
N TYR A 105 -14.59 4.93 9.09
CA TYR A 105 -14.26 4.19 7.87
C TYR A 105 -14.03 2.70 8.11
N VAL A 106 -14.36 1.88 7.11
CA VAL A 106 -13.93 0.49 6.97
C VAL A 106 -13.00 0.43 5.76
N VAL A 107 -11.72 0.16 5.99
CA VAL A 107 -10.69 0.10 4.94
C VAL A 107 -10.33 -1.35 4.68
N VAL A 108 -10.47 -1.78 3.42
CA VAL A 108 -10.17 -3.16 3.01
C VAL A 108 -9.01 -3.16 2.01
N GLY A 109 -7.88 -3.68 2.47
CA GLY A 109 -6.67 -3.91 1.69
C GLY A 109 -6.43 -5.38 1.37
N GLU A 110 -5.24 -5.65 0.83
CA GLU A 110 -4.76 -7.00 0.54
C GLU A 110 -4.23 -7.66 1.83
N GLY A 111 -4.50 -8.94 2.01
CA GLY A 111 -3.92 -9.71 3.11
C GLY A 111 -4.29 -11.19 3.06
N ARG A 112 -3.44 -12.03 3.65
CA ARG A 112 -3.66 -13.48 3.68
C ARG A 112 -4.68 -13.93 4.73
N SER A 113 -5.01 -13.06 5.68
CA SER A 113 -5.81 -13.35 6.87
C SER A 113 -7.21 -12.72 6.79
N TYR A 114 -7.96 -13.03 5.74
CA TYR A 114 -9.41 -12.83 5.76
C TYR A 114 -10.07 -13.96 6.56
N SER A 115 -10.92 -13.60 7.50
CA SER A 115 -11.83 -14.55 8.16
C SER A 115 -13.27 -14.13 7.98
N LEU A 116 -14.20 -15.10 8.05
CA LEU A 116 -15.63 -14.81 8.03
C LEU A 116 -15.99 -13.81 9.15
N ASP A 117 -15.35 -13.91 10.32
CA ASP A 117 -15.59 -13.00 11.45
C ASP A 117 -15.17 -11.56 11.12
N THR A 118 -14.00 -11.36 10.51
CA THR A 118 -13.54 -10.02 10.11
C THR A 118 -14.44 -9.39 9.06
N LEU A 119 -14.87 -10.17 8.06
CA LEU A 119 -15.79 -9.70 7.02
C LEU A 119 -17.18 -9.40 7.57
N THR A 120 -17.68 -10.25 8.48
CA THR A 120 -18.96 -10.04 9.17
C THR A 120 -18.91 -8.77 10.01
N LYS A 121 -17.81 -8.56 10.75
CA LYS A 121 -17.60 -7.33 11.54
C LYS A 121 -17.56 -6.10 10.65
N ALA A 122 -16.74 -6.10 9.59
CA ALA A 122 -16.69 -5.00 8.61
C ALA A 122 -18.08 -4.69 8.04
N THR A 123 -18.82 -5.72 7.61
CA THR A 123 -20.16 -5.56 7.06
C THR A 123 -21.12 -4.92 8.07
N ASN A 124 -21.10 -5.40 9.32
CA ASN A 124 -21.93 -4.84 10.39
C ASN A 124 -21.58 -3.38 10.71
N LEU A 125 -20.30 -3.00 10.65
CA LEU A 125 -19.86 -1.62 10.88
C LEU A 125 -20.31 -0.70 9.73
N VAL A 126 -20.22 -1.16 8.48
CA VAL A 126 -20.74 -0.42 7.31
C VAL A 126 -22.26 -0.23 7.41
N LEU A 127 -23.01 -1.29 7.77
CA LEU A 127 -24.46 -1.21 7.97
C LEU A 127 -24.87 -0.24 9.09
N LYS A 128 -23.98 0.02 10.05
CA LYS A 128 -24.17 1.02 11.12
C LYS A 128 -23.79 2.44 10.71
N GLY A 129 -23.29 2.66 9.49
CA GLY A 129 -23.02 3.99 8.94
C GLY A 129 -21.56 4.30 8.65
N ALA A 130 -20.61 3.38 8.93
CA ALA A 130 -19.22 3.57 8.54
C ALA A 130 -19.09 3.57 7.00
N LYS A 131 -18.26 4.47 6.46
CA LYS A 131 -17.98 4.53 5.01
C LYS A 131 -17.02 3.42 4.63
N ILE A 132 -17.19 2.81 3.46
CA ILE A 132 -16.28 1.76 2.97
C ILE A 132 -15.26 2.33 1.98
N GLU A 133 -13.98 2.03 2.18
CA GLU A 133 -12.90 2.39 1.27
C GLU A 133 -12.13 1.14 0.84
N LYS A 134 -11.99 0.97 -0.49
CA LYS A 134 -11.30 -0.16 -1.10
C LYS A 134 -10.00 0.34 -1.75
N ILE A 135 -8.88 -0.20 -1.30
CA ILE A 135 -7.53 0.23 -1.72
C ILE A 135 -7.31 0.18 -3.23
N GLN A 136 -7.92 -0.80 -3.91
CA GLN A 136 -7.72 -0.99 -5.36
C GLN A 136 -8.21 0.20 -6.20
N LYS A 137 -9.11 1.03 -5.68
CA LYS A 137 -9.67 2.19 -6.40
C LYS A 137 -8.75 3.42 -6.36
N VAL A 138 -7.75 3.45 -5.47
CA VAL A 138 -6.92 4.64 -5.22
C VAL A 138 -5.78 4.79 -6.24
N LEU A 139 -5.42 3.72 -6.96
CA LEU A 139 -4.42 3.77 -8.04
C LEU A 139 -5.02 3.95 -9.44
N ASP A 140 -6.34 4.07 -9.56
CA ASP A 140 -6.96 4.57 -10.79
C ASP A 140 -6.74 6.09 -10.84
N ILE A 141 -5.51 6.49 -11.20
CA ILE A 141 -5.20 7.86 -11.59
C ILE A 141 -5.95 8.11 -12.91
N ASP A 142 -7.07 8.81 -12.81
CA ASP A 142 -7.90 9.37 -13.88
C ASP A 142 -8.21 8.46 -15.09
N LYS A 143 -9.47 8.01 -15.17
CA LYS A 143 -10.17 7.82 -16.44
C LYS A 143 -11.19 8.93 -16.64
#